data_AF-A0A432R416-F1
#
_entry.id   AF-A0A432R416-F1
#
_cell.length_a   1.000
_cell.length_b   1.000
_cell.length_c   1.000
_cell.angle_alpha   90.00
_cell.angle_beta   90.00
_cell.angle_gamma   90.00
#
_symmetry.space_group_name_H-M   'P 1'
#
loop_
_entity.id
_entity.type
_entity.pdbx_description
1 polymer ?
#
loop_
_entity_poly.entity_id
_entity_poly.type
_entity_poly.pdbx_seq_one_letter_code
_entity_poly.pdbx_strand_id
1 'polypeptide(L)'
;MVAILKHMDWYGMPESMEEAVARFRRTPKPSPASVVRIIEAWAECPHWHSSTYDTLVEWRTEDKKLWRSSSHLYDRMTNRRQDWYRNEALRVVAGASSIIFENFDMSQTARVEDENGEKTEIPMAARHNRVIAAPSVLREAIKLQADKRQIPIKTHRGKSTNKCSMCGSDMDSDNNRGQLHLTCKSCRTTMDQDKNACLTMLKSVAAE
;
A
#
# COMPACT_ATOMS: atom_id res chain seq x y z
N MET A 1 -9.96 20.86 -19.99
CA MET A 1 -10.93 21.56 -19.12
C MET A 1 -10.38 22.78 -18.44
N VAL A 2 -9.33 22.69 -17.60
CA VAL A 2 -8.74 23.87 -16.94
C VAL A 2 -8.30 24.95 -17.94
N ALA A 3 -7.72 24.55 -19.08
CA ALA A 3 -7.36 25.48 -20.15
C ALA A 3 -8.57 26.19 -20.76
N ILE A 4 -9.68 25.48 -20.99
CA ILE A 4 -10.94 26.06 -21.51
C ILE A 4 -11.41 27.17 -20.58
N LEU A 5 -11.52 26.89 -19.28
CA LEU A 5 -11.95 27.88 -18.28
C LEU A 5 -10.97 29.05 -18.10
N LYS A 6 -9.67 28.83 -18.31
CA LYS A 6 -8.64 29.90 -18.22
C LYS A 6 -8.68 30.86 -19.41
N HIS A 7 -9.11 30.41 -20.58
CA HIS A 7 -9.12 31.19 -21.82
C HIS A 7 -10.51 31.67 -22.24
N MET A 8 -11.55 31.27 -21.50
CA MET A 8 -12.93 31.71 -21.75
C MET A 8 -13.11 33.20 -21.43
N ASP A 9 -13.98 33.84 -22.19
CA ASP A 9 -14.49 35.16 -21.82
C ASP A 9 -15.50 35.03 -20.67
N TRP A 10 -15.31 35.81 -19.62
CA TRP A 10 -16.16 35.81 -18.43
C TRP A 10 -17.02 37.08 -18.35
N TYR A 11 -17.10 37.86 -19.43
CA TYR A 11 -17.94 39.04 -19.50
C TYR A 11 -19.43 38.69 -19.37
N GLY A 12 -20.15 39.40 -18.51
CA GLY A 12 -21.57 39.15 -18.26
C GLY A 12 -21.85 37.92 -17.39
N MET A 13 -20.85 37.42 -16.65
CA MET A 13 -21.00 36.29 -15.74
C MET A 13 -22.11 36.48 -14.71
N PRO A 14 -23.01 35.50 -14.54
CA PRO A 14 -24.01 35.48 -13.49
C PRO A 14 -23.37 35.51 -12.10
N GLU A 15 -24.02 36.24 -11.19
CA GLU A 15 -23.56 36.44 -9.80
C GLU A 15 -23.37 35.11 -9.06
N SER A 16 -24.21 34.11 -9.34
CA SER A 16 -24.12 32.76 -8.74
C SER A 16 -22.79 32.05 -8.99
N MET A 17 -22.04 32.46 -10.01
CA MET A 17 -20.74 31.87 -10.35
C MET A 17 -19.53 32.65 -9.81
N GLU A 18 -19.71 33.87 -9.32
CA GLU A 18 -18.63 34.78 -8.96
C GLU A 18 -17.65 34.17 -7.97
N GLU A 19 -18.16 33.58 -6.88
CA GLU A 19 -17.31 32.99 -5.84
C GLU A 19 -16.50 31.80 -6.37
N ALA A 20 -17.16 30.90 -7.10
CA ALA A 20 -16.53 29.69 -7.64
C ALA A 20 -15.40 30.04 -8.62
N VAL A 21 -15.62 31.04 -9.48
CA VAL A 21 -14.67 31.50 -10.48
C VAL A 21 -13.52 32.29 -9.84
N ALA A 22 -13.81 33.17 -8.89
CA ALA A 22 -12.80 33.90 -8.14
C ALA A 22 -11.84 32.94 -7.42
N ARG A 23 -12.38 31.90 -6.77
CA ARG A 23 -11.58 30.85 -6.13
C ARG A 23 -10.75 30.05 -7.11
N PHE A 24 -11.32 29.67 -8.25
CA PHE A 24 -10.61 28.96 -9.31
C PHE A 24 -9.43 29.77 -9.84
N ARG A 25 -9.62 31.06 -10.11
CA ARG A 25 -8.58 31.97 -10.60
C ARG A 25 -7.44 32.19 -9.61
N ARG A 26 -7.74 32.24 -8.30
CA ARG A 26 -6.72 32.35 -7.24
C ARG A 26 -5.89 31.08 -7.07
N THR A 27 -6.37 29.93 -7.55
CA THR A 27 -5.70 28.64 -7.36
C THR A 27 -4.64 28.43 -8.46
N PRO A 28 -3.34 28.36 -8.15
CA PRO A 28 -2.29 28.25 -9.18
C PRO A 28 -2.40 26.94 -10.00
N LYS A 29 -2.79 25.85 -9.33
CA LYS A 29 -3.01 24.53 -9.91
C LYS A 29 -4.42 24.02 -9.56
N PRO A 30 -5.45 24.43 -10.31
CA PRO A 30 -6.82 23.99 -10.06
C PRO A 30 -6.96 22.47 -10.20
N SER A 31 -7.64 21.84 -9.24
CA SER A 31 -7.93 20.40 -9.30
C SER A 31 -9.20 20.13 -10.11
N PRO A 32 -9.47 18.88 -10.52
CA PRO A 32 -10.75 18.49 -11.11
C PRO A 32 -11.95 18.91 -10.24
N ALA A 33 -11.82 18.82 -8.91
CA ALA A 33 -12.85 19.28 -7.98
C ALA A 33 -13.13 20.79 -8.09
N SER A 34 -12.12 21.61 -8.38
CA SER A 34 -12.33 23.04 -8.64
C SER A 34 -13.14 23.29 -9.91
N VAL A 35 -12.94 22.48 -10.95
CA VAL A 35 -13.73 22.55 -12.20
C VAL A 35 -15.17 22.12 -11.94
N VAL A 36 -15.39 21.03 -11.18
CA VAL A 36 -16.72 20.56 -10.81
C VAL A 36 -17.54 21.63 -10.09
N ARG A 37 -16.93 22.39 -9.16
CA ARG A 37 -17.62 23.48 -8.45
C ARG A 37 -18.10 24.60 -9.39
N ILE A 38 -17.30 24.93 -10.41
CA ILE A 38 -17.73 25.90 -11.42
C ILE A 38 -18.95 25.34 -12.18
N ILE A 39 -18.91 24.07 -12.59
CA ILE A 39 -20.03 23.44 -13.30
C ILE A 39 -21.30 23.44 -12.45
N GLU A 40 -21.18 23.18 -11.14
CA GLU A 40 -22.31 23.21 -10.21
C GLU A 40 -22.92 24.59 -10.07
N ALA A 41 -22.10 25.65 -9.94
CA ALA A 41 -22.57 27.03 -9.93
C ALA A 41 -23.19 27.44 -11.28
N TRP A 42 -22.63 26.95 -12.39
CA TRP A 42 -23.12 27.22 -13.75
C TRP A 42 -24.47 26.55 -14.05
N ALA A 43 -24.86 25.53 -13.29
CA ALA A 43 -26.11 24.81 -13.52
C ALA A 43 -27.37 25.69 -13.35
N GLU A 44 -27.27 26.81 -12.63
CA GLU A 44 -28.35 27.80 -12.48
C GLU A 44 -28.54 28.69 -13.72
N CYS A 45 -27.53 28.76 -14.59
CA CYS A 45 -27.48 29.65 -15.75
C CYS A 45 -26.88 28.97 -17.00
N PRO A 46 -27.40 27.80 -17.43
CA PRO A 46 -26.78 26.98 -18.48
C PRO A 46 -26.72 27.66 -19.85
N HIS A 47 -27.55 28.68 -20.09
CA HIS A 47 -27.65 29.38 -21.36
C HIS A 47 -26.53 30.42 -21.61
N TRP A 48 -25.83 30.88 -20.55
CA TRP A 48 -24.90 32.01 -20.65
C TRP A 48 -23.65 31.72 -21.52
N HIS A 49 -23.13 30.48 -21.53
CA HIS A 49 -22.34 29.94 -22.64
C HIS A 49 -22.64 28.44 -22.83
N SER A 50 -23.78 28.14 -23.44
CA SER A 50 -24.31 26.76 -23.51
C SER A 50 -23.32 25.74 -24.07
N SER A 51 -22.63 26.04 -25.18
CA SER A 51 -21.67 25.10 -25.79
C SER A 51 -20.50 24.73 -24.86
N THR A 52 -20.00 25.70 -24.08
CA THR A 52 -18.90 25.47 -23.13
C THR A 52 -19.40 24.73 -21.91
N TYR A 53 -20.58 25.09 -21.41
CA TYR A 53 -21.26 24.40 -20.33
C TYR A 53 -21.52 22.93 -20.68
N ASP A 54 -22.07 22.64 -21.86
CA ASP A 54 -22.36 21.28 -22.33
C ASP A 54 -21.08 20.44 -22.41
N THR A 55 -20.00 21.00 -22.97
CA THR A 55 -18.69 20.35 -23.02
C THR A 55 -18.16 20.01 -21.63
N LEU A 56 -18.33 20.91 -20.66
CA LEU A 56 -17.92 20.71 -19.28
C LEU A 56 -18.76 19.65 -18.55
N VAL A 57 -20.07 19.63 -18.80
CA VAL A 57 -21.01 18.64 -18.25
C VAL A 57 -20.71 17.24 -18.81
N GLU A 58 -20.44 17.13 -20.10
CA GLU A 58 -20.03 15.87 -20.73
C GLU A 58 -18.73 15.37 -20.11
N TRP A 59 -17.71 16.23 -20.00
CA TRP A 59 -16.47 15.88 -19.32
C TRP A 59 -16.71 15.40 -17.88
N ARG A 60 -17.53 16.11 -17.10
CA ARG A 60 -17.85 15.74 -15.70
C ARG A 60 -18.50 14.37 -15.64
N THR A 61 -19.36 14.06 -16.60
CA THR A 61 -20.06 12.78 -16.69
C THR A 61 -19.07 11.64 -16.93
N GLU A 62 -18.13 11.81 -17.86
CA GLU A 62 -17.10 10.82 -18.14
C GLU A 62 -16.09 10.68 -16.99
N ASP A 63 -15.62 11.79 -16.41
CA ASP A 63 -14.71 11.79 -15.25
C ASP A 63 -15.34 11.06 -14.05
N LYS A 64 -16.63 11.32 -13.76
CA LYS A 64 -17.38 10.63 -12.71
C LYS A 64 -17.53 9.13 -12.98
N LYS A 65 -17.75 8.71 -14.23
CA LYS A 65 -17.79 7.28 -14.60
C LYS A 65 -16.44 6.62 -14.37
N LEU A 66 -15.36 7.26 -14.83
CA LEU A 66 -13.99 6.77 -14.64
C LEU A 66 -13.62 6.66 -13.16
N TRP A 67 -13.90 7.69 -12.37
CA TRP A 67 -13.64 7.68 -10.93
C TRP A 67 -14.42 6.60 -10.18
N ARG A 68 -15.71 6.41 -10.51
CA ARG A 68 -16.51 5.32 -9.92
C ARG A 68 -15.96 3.96 -10.30
N SER A 69 -15.62 3.75 -11.56
CA SER A 69 -15.06 2.49 -12.05
C SER A 69 -13.74 2.15 -11.37
N SER A 70 -12.83 3.12 -11.27
CA SER A 70 -11.53 2.94 -10.62
C SER A 70 -11.67 2.69 -9.11
N SER A 71 -12.55 3.43 -8.44
CA SER A 71 -12.82 3.25 -7.00
C SER A 71 -13.42 1.87 -6.72
N HIS A 72 -14.43 1.44 -7.50
CA HIS A 72 -15.00 0.10 -7.37
C HIS A 72 -13.98 -1.00 -7.66
N LEU A 73 -13.09 -0.81 -8.63
CA LEU A 73 -12.02 -1.76 -8.89
C LEU A 73 -11.05 -1.85 -7.70
N TYR A 74 -10.64 -0.70 -7.16
CA TYR A 74 -9.77 -0.63 -5.99
C TYR A 74 -10.40 -1.32 -4.78
N ASP A 75 -11.67 -1.07 -4.50
CA ASP A 75 -12.40 -1.69 -3.39
C ASP A 75 -12.50 -3.20 -3.57
N ARG A 76 -12.85 -3.67 -4.78
CA ARG A 76 -12.91 -5.11 -5.08
C ARG A 76 -11.55 -5.79 -4.85
N MET A 77 -10.46 -5.18 -5.32
CA MET A 77 -9.12 -5.74 -5.15
C MET A 77 -8.69 -5.76 -3.68
N THR A 78 -8.96 -4.67 -2.95
CA THR A 78 -8.66 -4.57 -1.53
C THR A 78 -9.46 -5.58 -0.72
N ASN A 79 -10.77 -5.71 -0.98
CA ASN A 79 -11.64 -6.65 -0.30
C ASN A 79 -11.26 -8.10 -0.60
N ARG A 80 -10.93 -8.42 -1.87
CA ARG A 80 -10.44 -9.75 -2.25
C ARG A 80 -9.17 -10.13 -1.49
N ARG A 81 -8.20 -9.21 -1.39
CA ARG A 81 -6.97 -9.44 -0.61
C ARG A 81 -7.27 -9.64 0.87
N GLN A 82 -8.12 -8.80 1.45
CA GLN A 82 -8.48 -8.91 2.86
C GLN A 82 -9.19 -10.24 3.17
N ASP A 83 -10.12 -10.66 2.30
CA ASP A 83 -10.80 -11.93 2.43
C ASP A 83 -9.80 -13.10 2.38
N TRP A 84 -8.90 -13.08 1.39
CA TRP A 84 -7.84 -14.08 1.28
C TRP A 84 -6.96 -14.12 2.55
N TYR A 85 -6.49 -12.97 3.06
CA TYR A 85 -5.70 -12.92 4.30
C TYR A 85 -6.46 -13.39 5.53
N ARG A 86 -7.76 -13.11 5.64
CA ARG A 86 -8.58 -13.59 6.77
C ARG A 86 -8.67 -15.12 6.75
N ASN A 87 -8.87 -15.70 5.58
CA ASN A 87 -8.96 -17.15 5.41
C ASN A 87 -7.60 -17.84 5.64
N GLU A 88 -6.51 -17.27 5.11
CA GLU A 88 -5.17 -17.82 5.37
C GLU A 88 -4.73 -17.65 6.82
N ALA A 89 -5.01 -16.51 7.45
CA ALA A 89 -4.76 -16.31 8.88
C ALA A 89 -5.50 -17.35 9.73
N LEU A 90 -6.75 -17.65 9.40
CA LEU A 90 -7.52 -18.70 10.05
C LEU A 90 -6.84 -20.07 9.92
N ARG A 91 -6.38 -20.44 8.71
CA ARG A 91 -5.69 -21.71 8.46
C ARG A 91 -4.38 -21.83 9.24
N VAL A 92 -3.55 -20.78 9.21
CA VAL A 92 -2.27 -20.73 9.93
C VAL A 92 -2.48 -20.91 11.43
N VAL A 93 -3.44 -20.17 11.99
CA VAL A 93 -3.69 -20.17 13.43
C VAL A 93 -4.34 -21.47 13.89
N ALA A 94 -5.24 -22.07 13.11
CA ALA A 94 -5.97 -23.28 13.50
C ALA A 94 -5.06 -24.50 13.78
N GLY A 95 -3.90 -24.57 13.13
CA GLY A 95 -2.93 -25.65 13.33
C GLY A 95 -1.79 -25.32 14.29
N ALA A 96 -1.77 -24.12 14.89
CA ALA A 96 -0.63 -23.63 15.66
C ALA A 96 -0.90 -23.67 17.17
N SER A 97 0.09 -24.14 17.94
CA SER A 97 0.11 -23.98 19.41
C SER A 97 0.69 -22.63 19.84
N SER A 98 1.50 -22.00 18.99
CA SER A 98 2.05 -20.66 19.18
C SER A 98 2.42 -20.06 17.83
N ILE A 99 2.48 -18.72 17.76
CA ILE A 99 2.88 -17.99 16.55
C ILE A 99 4.09 -17.13 16.88
N ILE A 100 5.11 -17.18 16.02
CA ILE A 100 6.33 -16.37 16.19
C ILE A 100 6.43 -15.42 15.01
N PHE A 101 6.49 -14.12 15.29
CA PHE A 101 6.84 -13.12 14.29
C PHE A 101 8.30 -12.69 14.45
N GLU A 102 9.02 -12.58 13.34
CA GLU A 102 10.26 -11.84 13.32
C GLU A 102 9.98 -10.36 13.64
N ASN A 103 10.83 -9.77 14.50
CA ASN A 103 10.76 -8.35 14.84
C ASN A 103 11.22 -7.49 13.67
N PHE A 104 10.37 -7.41 12.66
CA PHE A 104 10.62 -6.65 11.46
C PHE A 104 9.77 -5.38 11.46
N ASP A 105 10.45 -4.23 11.50
CA ASP A 105 9.84 -2.92 11.38
C ASP A 105 9.45 -2.64 9.92
N MET A 106 8.17 -2.86 9.61
CA MET A 106 7.63 -2.58 8.28
C MET A 106 7.61 -1.08 7.95
N SER A 107 7.71 -0.19 8.95
CA SER A 107 7.72 1.25 8.71
C SER A 107 9.04 1.70 8.08
N GLN A 108 10.17 1.11 8.49
CA GLN A 108 11.48 1.41 7.91
C GLN A 108 11.55 1.04 6.43
N THR A 109 10.92 -0.06 6.02
CA THR A 109 10.88 -0.45 4.60
C THR A 109 9.90 0.34 3.74
N ALA A 110 9.05 1.15 4.37
CA ALA A 110 8.19 2.10 3.67
C ALA A 110 8.89 3.44 3.40
N ARG A 111 9.96 3.77 4.15
CA ARG A 111 10.65 5.06 4.02
C ARG A 111 11.48 5.11 2.73
N VAL A 112 11.37 6.22 2.02
CA VAL A 112 12.16 6.50 0.80
C VAL A 112 13.54 7.03 1.17
N GLU A 113 13.63 7.71 2.31
CA GLU A 113 14.83 8.30 2.88
C GLU A 113 15.03 7.75 4.29
N ASP A 114 16.27 7.52 4.70
CA ASP A 114 16.62 7.13 6.05
C ASP A 114 16.55 8.33 7.01
N GLU A 115 16.95 8.11 8.27
CA GLU A 115 16.96 9.16 9.29
C GLU A 115 17.97 10.30 9.02
N ASN A 116 18.92 10.08 8.11
CA ASN A 116 19.93 11.07 7.69
C ASN A 116 19.54 11.77 6.37
N GLY A 117 18.39 11.43 5.79
CA GLY A 117 17.93 11.98 4.51
C GLY A 117 18.53 11.28 3.27
N GLU A 118 19.23 10.17 3.45
CA GLU A 118 19.78 9.38 2.34
C GLU A 118 18.75 8.42 1.78
N LYS A 119 18.75 8.20 0.46
CA LYS A 119 17.81 7.26 -0.16
C LYS A 119 18.06 5.85 0.35
N THR A 120 17.02 5.21 0.90
CA THR A 120 17.13 3.80 1.31
C THR A 120 17.42 2.91 0.11
N GLU A 121 18.33 1.94 0.30
CA GLU A 121 18.82 0.99 -0.73
C GLU A 121 17.78 -0.09 -1.14
N ILE A 122 16.49 0.15 -0.92
CA ILE A 122 15.45 -0.84 -1.25
C ILE A 122 15.15 -0.76 -2.75
N PRO A 123 15.28 -1.87 -3.50
CA PRO A 123 14.94 -1.88 -4.93
C PRO A 123 13.49 -1.44 -5.17
N MET A 124 13.25 -0.66 -6.24
CA MET A 124 11.89 -0.18 -6.56
C MET A 124 10.87 -1.31 -6.69
N ALA A 125 11.29 -2.46 -7.26
CA ALA A 125 10.45 -3.65 -7.36
C ALA A 125 10.01 -4.17 -5.99
N ALA A 126 10.91 -4.21 -5.01
CA ALA A 126 10.58 -4.64 -3.65
C ALA A 126 9.61 -3.66 -2.97
N ARG A 127 9.78 -2.35 -3.18
CA ARG A 127 8.83 -1.33 -2.69
C ARG A 127 7.44 -1.50 -3.30
N HIS A 128 7.38 -1.71 -4.62
CA HIS A 128 6.13 -1.95 -5.33
C HIS A 128 5.42 -3.22 -4.84
N ASN A 129 6.16 -4.33 -4.74
CA ASN A 129 5.64 -5.60 -4.27
C ASN A 129 5.15 -5.52 -2.81
N ARG A 130 5.81 -4.74 -1.95
CA ARG A 130 5.36 -4.50 -0.56
C ARG A 130 3.98 -3.85 -0.52
N VAL A 131 3.70 -2.89 -1.41
CA VAL A 131 2.39 -2.21 -1.47
C VAL A 131 1.31 -3.17 -1.96
N ILE A 132 1.62 -3.99 -2.99
CA ILE A 132 0.68 -4.99 -3.51
C ILE A 132 0.39 -6.05 -2.43
N ALA A 133 1.44 -6.64 -1.86
CA ALA A 133 1.39 -7.73 -0.91
C ALA A 133 0.98 -7.31 0.51
N ALA A 134 0.94 -6.00 0.81
CA ALA A 134 0.43 -5.44 2.07
C ALA A 134 0.64 -6.33 3.33
N PRO A 135 1.89 -6.74 3.65
CA PRO A 135 2.16 -7.77 4.66
C PRO A 135 1.69 -7.39 6.06
N SER A 136 1.55 -6.10 6.36
CA SER A 136 0.97 -5.60 7.61
C SER A 136 -0.47 -6.08 7.80
N VAL A 137 -1.27 -6.10 6.74
CA VAL A 137 -2.68 -6.52 6.77
C VAL A 137 -2.77 -8.01 7.08
N LEU A 138 -1.89 -8.84 6.50
CA LEU A 138 -1.83 -10.26 6.82
C LEU A 138 -1.40 -10.48 8.28
N ARG A 139 -0.37 -9.75 8.76
CA ARG A 139 0.09 -9.82 10.15
C ARG A 139 -1.02 -9.43 11.13
N GLU A 140 -1.79 -8.39 10.84
CA GLU A 140 -2.96 -7.99 11.63
C GLU A 140 -4.06 -9.05 11.63
N ALA A 141 -4.36 -9.65 10.47
CA ALA A 141 -5.34 -10.72 10.37
C ALA A 141 -4.94 -11.95 11.22
N ILE A 142 -3.66 -12.34 11.19
CA ILE A 142 -3.13 -13.42 12.03
C ILE A 142 -3.24 -13.06 13.51
N LYS A 143 -2.86 -11.84 13.90
CA LYS A 143 -2.97 -11.37 15.30
C LYS A 143 -4.40 -11.48 15.81
N LEU A 144 -5.38 -10.99 15.03
CA LEU A 144 -6.79 -11.04 15.38
C LEU A 144 -7.30 -12.48 15.53
N GLN A 145 -6.88 -13.39 14.64
CA GLN A 145 -7.32 -14.79 14.69
C GLN A 145 -6.68 -15.57 15.84
N ALA A 146 -5.42 -15.26 16.17
CA ALA A 146 -4.72 -15.83 17.33
C ALA A 146 -5.34 -15.35 18.65
N ASP A 147 -5.64 -14.06 18.76
CA ASP A 147 -6.31 -13.47 19.94
C ASP A 147 -7.67 -14.16 20.22
N LYS A 148 -8.50 -14.32 19.17
CA LYS A 148 -9.78 -15.05 19.27
C LYS A 148 -9.66 -16.49 19.77
N ARG A 149 -8.52 -17.14 19.53
CA ARG A 149 -8.25 -18.53 19.93
C ARG A 149 -7.33 -18.64 21.14
N GLN A 150 -6.94 -17.50 21.74
CA GLN A 150 -5.98 -17.44 22.84
C GLN A 150 -4.64 -18.12 22.52
N ILE A 151 -4.21 -18.07 21.24
CA ILE A 151 -2.92 -18.62 20.82
C ILE A 151 -1.83 -17.56 21.10
N PRO A 152 -0.78 -17.90 21.85
CA PRO A 152 0.26 -16.95 22.21
C PRO A 152 1.06 -16.53 20.98
N ILE A 153 1.27 -15.21 20.87
CA ILE A 153 2.13 -14.60 19.86
C ILE A 153 3.43 -14.18 20.52
N LYS A 154 4.55 -14.71 20.02
CA LYS A 154 5.90 -14.36 20.45
C LYS A 154 6.61 -13.57 19.36
N THR A 155 7.65 -12.83 19.74
CA THR A 155 8.43 -12.00 18.82
C THR A 155 9.89 -12.38 18.87
N HIS A 156 10.44 -12.82 17.75
CA HIS A 156 11.86 -13.14 17.61
C HIS A 156 12.67 -11.86 17.39
N ARG A 157 13.61 -11.58 18.29
CA ARG A 157 14.58 -10.47 18.15
C ARG A 157 15.87 -11.02 17.54
N GLY A 158 16.04 -10.88 16.23
CA GLY A 158 17.24 -11.35 15.53
C GLY A 158 17.05 -11.43 14.02
N LYS A 159 18.14 -11.64 13.28
CA LYS A 159 18.12 -11.90 11.84
C LYS A 159 18.02 -13.40 11.62
N SER A 160 16.80 -13.91 11.42
CA SER A 160 16.54 -15.35 11.35
C SER A 160 17.12 -16.02 10.11
N THR A 161 17.28 -15.28 9.01
CA THR A 161 17.80 -15.77 7.73
C THR A 161 19.32 -15.91 7.70
N ASN A 162 20.04 -15.23 8.59
CA ASN A 162 21.50 -15.19 8.58
C ASN A 162 22.15 -16.31 9.41
N LYS A 163 21.38 -17.03 10.23
CA LYS A 163 21.89 -18.11 11.08
C LYS A 163 21.46 -19.46 10.56
N CYS A 164 22.38 -20.43 10.54
CA CYS A 164 22.07 -21.79 10.19
C CYS A 164 21.27 -22.45 11.30
N SER A 165 20.08 -22.93 10.98
CA SER A 165 19.23 -23.66 11.92
C SER A 165 19.85 -24.98 12.38
N MET A 166 20.80 -25.58 11.65
CA MET A 166 21.44 -26.84 12.07
C MET A 166 22.56 -26.63 13.08
N CYS A 167 23.53 -25.75 12.77
CA CYS A 167 24.76 -25.60 13.55
C CYS A 167 24.89 -24.24 14.26
N GLY A 168 23.97 -23.30 14.05
CA GLY A 168 24.01 -21.96 14.64
C GLY A 168 25.06 -21.01 14.06
N SER A 169 25.92 -21.48 13.14
CA SER A 169 26.89 -20.63 12.43
C SER A 169 26.20 -19.69 11.45
N ASP A 170 26.91 -18.65 10.99
CA ASP A 170 26.37 -17.75 9.97
C ASP A 170 26.23 -18.43 8.60
N MET A 171 25.17 -18.06 7.89
CA MET A 171 24.94 -18.44 6.49
C MET A 171 25.90 -17.68 5.58
N ASP A 172 26.17 -18.23 4.39
CA ASP A 172 27.01 -17.55 3.41
C ASP A 172 26.29 -16.36 2.78
N SER A 173 26.34 -15.19 3.41
CA SER A 173 25.62 -14.00 2.95
C SER A 173 26.01 -13.54 1.55
N ASP A 174 27.21 -13.86 1.08
CA ASP A 174 27.69 -13.38 -0.22
C ASP A 174 27.19 -14.28 -1.35
N ASN A 175 27.30 -15.60 -1.16
CA ASN A 175 26.82 -16.57 -2.14
C ASN A 175 25.30 -16.79 -2.10
N ASN A 176 24.65 -16.48 -0.97
CA ASN A 176 23.23 -16.75 -0.79
C ASN A 176 22.31 -15.54 -1.07
N ARG A 177 22.84 -14.38 -1.47
CA ARG A 177 22.02 -13.19 -1.78
C ARG A 177 21.01 -13.49 -2.89
N GLY A 178 19.72 -13.38 -2.56
CA GLY A 178 18.62 -13.60 -3.51
C GLY A 178 18.39 -15.05 -3.90
N GLN A 179 19.05 -16.00 -3.23
CA GLN A 179 18.87 -17.44 -3.46
C GLN A 179 17.71 -17.97 -2.62
N LEU A 180 16.89 -18.86 -3.18
CA LEU A 180 15.83 -19.55 -2.43
C LEU A 180 16.41 -20.59 -1.46
N HIS A 181 17.54 -21.19 -1.82
CA HIS A 181 18.23 -22.17 -0.99
C HIS A 181 19.54 -21.58 -0.49
N LEU A 182 19.74 -21.63 0.82
CA LEU A 182 20.92 -21.10 1.48
C LEU A 182 21.86 -22.25 1.85
N THR A 183 23.15 -22.08 1.61
CA THR A 183 24.18 -23.03 2.04
C THR A 183 24.99 -22.45 3.21
N CYS A 184 25.16 -23.23 4.28
CA CYS A 184 25.97 -22.86 5.43
C CYS A 184 27.48 -23.02 5.14
N LYS A 185 28.31 -22.05 5.51
CA LYS A 185 29.78 -22.15 5.36
C LYS A 185 30.41 -23.24 6.24
N SER A 186 29.86 -23.45 7.44
CA SER A 186 30.43 -24.34 8.45
C SER A 186 29.99 -25.79 8.25
N CYS A 187 28.68 -26.08 8.34
CA CYS A 187 28.18 -27.46 8.26
C CYS A 187 27.78 -27.90 6.84
N ARG A 188 27.91 -27.02 5.84
CA ARG A 188 27.59 -27.28 4.42
C ARG A 188 26.16 -27.72 4.12
N THR A 189 25.25 -27.66 5.11
CA THR A 189 23.84 -27.94 4.89
C THR A 189 23.24 -26.89 3.96
N THR A 190 22.51 -27.36 2.95
CA THR A 190 21.71 -26.53 2.05
C THR A 190 20.24 -26.73 2.39
N MET A 191 19.49 -25.64 2.53
CA MET A 191 18.05 -25.69 2.78
C MET A 191 17.35 -24.44 2.26
N ASP A 192 16.04 -24.54 2.09
CA ASP A 192 15.16 -23.41 1.81
C ASP A 192 15.32 -22.31 2.87
N GLN A 193 15.41 -21.06 2.40
CA GLN A 193 15.63 -19.87 3.24
C GLN A 193 14.54 -19.69 4.30
N ASP A 194 13.28 -19.87 3.93
CA ASP A 194 12.14 -19.66 4.82
C ASP A 194 12.04 -20.79 5.84
N LYS A 195 12.34 -22.03 5.42
CA LYS A 195 12.47 -23.16 6.35
C LYS A 195 13.59 -22.93 7.37
N ASN A 196 14.75 -22.44 6.92
CA ASN A 196 15.86 -22.12 7.81
C ASN A 196 15.48 -21.06 8.85
N ALA A 197 14.89 -19.95 8.38
CA ALA A 197 14.44 -18.86 9.24
C ALA A 197 13.41 -19.33 10.27
N CYS A 198 12.42 -20.12 9.83
CA CYS A 198 11.41 -20.71 10.71
C CYS A 198 12.04 -21.55 11.82
N LEU A 199 12.95 -22.47 11.48
CA LEU A 199 13.62 -23.32 12.46
C LEU A 199 14.51 -22.53 13.42
N THR A 200 15.21 -21.50 12.92
CA THR A 200 16.00 -20.60 13.77
C THR A 200 15.11 -19.86 14.77
N MET A 201 13.98 -19.33 14.33
CA MET A 201 13.01 -18.66 15.21
C MET A 201 12.45 -19.62 16.27
N LEU A 202 12.05 -20.84 15.87
CA LEU A 202 11.56 -21.86 16.79
C LEU A 202 12.59 -22.21 17.87
N LYS A 203 13.86 -22.38 17.49
CA LYS A 203 14.95 -22.66 18.45
C LYS A 203 15.16 -21.50 19.42
N SER A 204 15.13 -20.26 18.96
CA SER A 204 15.33 -19.09 19.82
C SER A 204 14.24 -18.97 20.90
N VAL A 205 13.01 -19.32 20.55
CA VAL A 205 11.83 -19.19 21.41
C VAL A 205 11.66 -20.38 22.34
N ALA A 206 12.23 -21.54 22.00
CA ALA A 206 12.28 -22.71 22.88
C ALA A 206 13.38 -22.62 23.94
N ALA A 207 14.36 -21.73 23.75
CA ALA A 207 15.45 -21.49 24.70
C ALA A 207 15.11 -20.42 25.76
N GLU A 208 13.98 -19.73 25.62
CA GLU A 208 13.39 -18.79 26.59
C GLU A 208 12.39 -19.51 27.51
#